data_AF-A0A5T0S2G7-F1
#
_entry.id   AF-A0A5T0S2G7-F1
#
_cell.length_a   1.000
_cell.length_b   1.000
_cell.length_c   1.000
_cell.angle_alpha   90.00
_cell.angle_beta   90.00
_cell.angle_gamma   90.00
#
_symmetry.space_group_name_H-M   'P 1'
#
loop_
_entity.id
_entity.type
_entity.pdbx_description
1 polymer ?
#
loop_
_entity_poly.entity_id
_entity_poly.type
_entity_poly.pdbx_seq_one_letter_code
_entity_poly.pdbx_strand_id
1 'polypeptide(L)'
;MMKINSLNKINFIKSTDLLYAQRTGISKEDELFNNLTADFKLSKPFDYQIAFFKHNEIYHCFLAPVYKLKKSRFCFPEPLIFQALFDERFIEESDYCVLNLYDQTLYLYFYQEGKFINFKKIENFNPSNMDLFFKQNRFIELLKHYESKLLLYQDLDTIKHYFSSQIKCLNLNDIL
;
A
#
# COMPACT_ATOMS: atom_id res chain seq x y z
N MET A 1 -35.10 8.62 12.20
CA MET A 1 -33.68 8.15 12.17
C MET A 1 -33.50 7.21 10.99
N MET A 2 -32.95 7.69 9.86
CA MET A 2 -32.57 6.81 8.76
C MET A 2 -31.42 5.91 9.22
N LYS A 3 -31.63 4.57 9.21
CA LYS A 3 -30.52 3.62 9.35
C LYS A 3 -29.60 3.84 8.15
N ILE A 4 -28.45 4.49 8.34
CA ILE A 4 -27.41 4.54 7.33
C ILE A 4 -27.07 3.08 7.00
N ASN A 5 -27.38 2.68 5.77
CA ASN A 5 -27.27 1.30 5.34
C ASN A 5 -25.78 0.94 5.27
N SER A 6 -25.27 0.24 6.29
CA SER A 6 -23.85 -0.07 6.44
C SER A 6 -23.25 -0.81 5.24
N LEU A 7 -24.10 -1.44 4.43
CA LEU A 7 -23.76 -2.15 3.20
C LEU A 7 -23.13 -1.25 2.12
N ASN A 8 -23.41 0.06 2.13
CA ASN A 8 -22.92 1.01 1.11
C ASN A 8 -21.68 1.79 1.56
N LYS A 9 -21.13 1.52 2.76
CA LYS A 9 -19.93 2.20 3.24
C LYS A 9 -18.68 1.64 2.56
N ILE A 10 -17.91 2.48 1.88
CA ILE A 10 -16.60 2.10 1.35
C ILE A 10 -15.68 1.75 2.51
N ASN A 11 -15.03 0.58 2.43
CA ASN A 11 -14.04 0.15 3.40
C ASN A 11 -12.72 -0.15 2.71
N PHE A 12 -11.64 0.21 3.39
CA PHE A 12 -10.29 -0.12 2.98
C PHE A 12 -9.73 -1.18 3.92
N ILE A 13 -9.16 -2.24 3.34
CA ILE A 13 -8.45 -3.27 4.09
C ILE A 13 -7.02 -2.79 4.28
N LYS A 14 -6.65 -2.60 5.55
CA LYS A 14 -5.31 -2.13 5.93
C LYS A 14 -4.24 -3.08 5.43
N SER A 15 -3.07 -2.55 5.13
CA SER A 15 -1.97 -3.37 4.63
C SER A 15 -1.43 -4.42 5.60
N THR A 16 -1.71 -4.29 6.90
CA THR A 16 -1.46 -5.33 7.91
C THR A 16 -2.26 -6.60 7.66
N ASP A 17 -3.43 -6.48 7.03
CA ASP A 17 -4.34 -7.58 6.71
C ASP A 17 -4.23 -8.03 5.23
N LEU A 18 -3.27 -7.50 4.48
CA LEU A 18 -3.05 -7.80 3.07
C LEU A 18 -1.76 -8.60 2.83
N LEU A 19 -1.88 -9.65 2.02
CA LEU A 19 -0.77 -10.28 1.31
C LEU A 19 -0.69 -9.66 -0.08
N TYR A 20 0.52 -9.37 -0.56
CA TYR A 20 0.73 -8.70 -1.84
C TYR A 20 1.77 -9.40 -2.69
N ALA A 21 1.50 -9.54 -3.97
CA ALA A 21 2.45 -10.01 -4.96
C ALA A 21 2.17 -9.42 -6.34
N GLN A 22 3.22 -9.40 -7.15
CA GLN A 22 3.15 -9.03 -8.57
C GLN A 22 3.22 -10.28 -9.44
N ARG A 23 2.50 -10.27 -10.57
CA ARG A 23 2.61 -11.27 -11.63
C ARG A 23 2.73 -10.59 -12.97
N THR A 24 3.57 -11.14 -13.85
CA THR A 24 3.72 -10.67 -15.23
C THR A 24 3.06 -11.64 -16.20
N GLY A 25 2.57 -11.12 -17.33
CA GLY A 25 1.95 -11.92 -18.38
C GLY A 25 0.44 -12.09 -18.22
N ILE A 26 -0.19 -12.92 -19.05
CA ILE A 26 -1.66 -13.10 -19.07
C ILE A 26 -2.02 -14.30 -18.19
N SER A 27 -2.80 -14.07 -17.14
CA SER A 27 -3.35 -15.14 -16.29
C SER A 27 -4.85 -14.97 -16.16
N LYS A 28 -5.59 -16.08 -16.13
CA LYS A 28 -7.00 -16.07 -15.71
C LYS A 28 -7.07 -15.88 -14.19
N GLU A 29 -8.17 -15.33 -13.68
CA GLU A 29 -8.34 -15.06 -12.25
C GLU A 29 -8.14 -16.31 -11.37
N ASP A 30 -8.72 -17.44 -11.73
CA ASP A 30 -8.56 -18.70 -10.97
C ASP A 30 -7.11 -19.19 -10.94
N GLU A 31 -6.40 -19.05 -12.06
CA GLU A 31 -4.99 -19.42 -12.16
C GLU A 31 -4.12 -18.48 -11.31
N LEU A 32 -4.42 -17.18 -11.36
CA LEU A 32 -3.77 -16.17 -10.54
C LEU A 32 -3.94 -16.48 -9.06
N PHE A 33 -5.16 -16.80 -8.63
CA PHE A 33 -5.47 -17.17 -7.24
C PHE A 33 -4.73 -18.44 -6.81
N ASN A 34 -4.76 -19.50 -7.62
CA ASN A 34 -4.08 -20.76 -7.31
C ASN A 34 -2.56 -20.55 -7.17
N ASN A 35 -1.95 -19.81 -8.09
CA ASN A 35 -0.52 -19.49 -8.04
C ASN A 35 -0.16 -18.66 -6.79
N LEU A 36 -0.99 -17.67 -6.44
CA LEU A 36 -0.73 -16.82 -5.27
C LEU A 36 -0.89 -17.58 -3.95
N THR A 37 -1.93 -18.40 -3.83
CA THR A 37 -2.18 -19.18 -2.61
C THR A 37 -1.08 -20.22 -2.37
N ALA A 38 -0.53 -20.80 -3.43
CA ALA A 38 0.65 -21.67 -3.38
C ALA A 38 1.91 -20.91 -2.93
N ASP A 39 2.20 -19.74 -3.52
CA ASP A 39 3.36 -18.92 -3.17
C ASP A 39 3.35 -18.46 -1.70
N PHE A 40 2.18 -18.05 -1.22
CA PHE A 40 1.98 -17.68 0.19
C PHE A 40 1.85 -18.90 1.12
N LYS A 41 1.91 -20.13 0.60
CA LYS A 41 1.81 -21.39 1.36
C LYS A 41 0.56 -21.44 2.24
N LEU A 42 -0.57 -21.01 1.70
CA LEU A 42 -1.83 -20.92 2.44
C LEU A 42 -2.44 -22.32 2.61
N SER A 43 -2.63 -22.74 3.87
CA SER A 43 -3.23 -24.06 4.19
C SER A 43 -4.73 -24.14 3.89
N LYS A 44 -5.42 -22.99 3.83
CA LYS A 44 -6.84 -22.86 3.48
C LYS A 44 -7.05 -21.72 2.49
N PRO A 45 -6.77 -21.92 1.19
CA PRO A 45 -6.88 -20.87 0.17
C PRO A 45 -8.25 -20.18 0.17
N PHE A 46 -9.34 -20.93 0.29
CA PHE A 46 -10.72 -20.40 0.26
C PHE A 46 -11.11 -19.55 1.48
N ASP A 47 -10.27 -19.47 2.52
CA ASP A 47 -10.43 -18.50 3.60
C ASP A 47 -9.93 -17.10 3.20
N TYR A 48 -9.46 -16.93 1.96
CA TYR A 48 -8.96 -15.68 1.40
C TYR A 48 -9.76 -15.26 0.19
N GLN A 49 -9.85 -13.95 -0.01
CA GLN A 49 -10.38 -13.34 -1.22
C GLN A 49 -9.27 -12.55 -1.91
N ILE A 50 -9.22 -12.65 -3.24
CA ILE A 50 -8.30 -11.87 -4.07
C ILE A 50 -8.97 -10.59 -4.58
N ALA A 51 -8.21 -9.51 -4.60
CA ALA A 51 -8.46 -8.34 -5.42
C ALA A 51 -7.21 -8.11 -6.27
N PHE A 52 -7.39 -7.81 -7.56
CA PHE A 52 -6.27 -7.50 -8.42
C PHE A 52 -6.64 -6.41 -9.42
N PHE A 53 -5.63 -5.73 -9.93
CA PHE A 53 -5.77 -4.89 -11.10
C PHE A 53 -4.51 -5.02 -11.96
N LYS A 54 -4.68 -4.77 -13.27
CA LYS A 54 -3.60 -4.81 -14.24
C LYS A 54 -3.14 -3.37 -14.52
N HIS A 55 -1.84 -3.13 -14.43
CA HIS A 55 -1.20 -1.91 -14.91
C HIS A 55 0.01 -2.31 -15.76
N ASN A 56 0.04 -1.86 -17.02
CA ASN A 56 0.94 -2.39 -18.05
C ASN A 56 0.82 -3.92 -18.11
N GLU A 57 1.93 -4.67 -18.14
CA GLU A 57 1.93 -6.15 -18.11
C GLU A 57 2.03 -6.75 -16.71
N ILE A 58 1.77 -5.96 -15.66
CA ILE A 58 1.88 -6.37 -14.26
C ILE A 58 0.49 -6.43 -13.63
N TYR A 59 0.18 -7.59 -13.04
CA TYR A 59 -0.96 -7.78 -12.13
C TYR A 59 -0.50 -7.48 -10.72
N HIS A 60 -1.13 -6.48 -10.09
CA HIS A 60 -0.96 -6.17 -8.68
C HIS A 60 -2.03 -6.91 -7.89
N CYS A 61 -1.63 -7.93 -7.14
CA CYS A 61 -2.54 -8.87 -6.52
C CYS A 61 -2.50 -8.71 -5.01
N PHE A 62 -3.69 -8.62 -4.41
CA PHE A 62 -3.89 -8.50 -2.98
C PHE A 62 -4.76 -9.65 -2.51
N LEU A 63 -4.30 -10.40 -1.51
CA LEU A 63 -5.12 -11.39 -0.81
C LEU A 63 -5.42 -10.89 0.59
N ALA A 64 -6.67 -11.00 1.00
CA ALA A 64 -7.12 -10.68 2.34
C ALA A 64 -7.88 -11.88 2.93
N PRO A 65 -7.68 -12.23 4.22
CA PRO A 65 -8.53 -13.21 4.87
C PRO A 65 -9.99 -12.74 4.89
N VAL A 66 -10.94 -13.60 4.51
CA VAL A 66 -12.37 -13.27 4.41
C VAL A 66 -12.91 -12.73 5.74
N TYR A 67 -12.45 -13.26 6.87
CA TYR A 67 -12.89 -12.80 8.20
C TYR A 67 -12.44 -11.37 8.54
N LYS A 68 -11.43 -10.82 7.85
CA LYS A 68 -10.98 -9.42 7.96
C LYS A 68 -11.78 -8.49 7.05
N LEU A 69 -12.53 -9.02 6.09
CA LEU A 69 -13.39 -8.23 5.22
C LEU A 69 -14.60 -7.73 6.00
N LYS A 70 -14.78 -6.41 6.00
CA LYS A 70 -15.97 -5.79 6.59
C LYS A 70 -17.19 -6.18 5.75
N LYS A 71 -18.36 -6.31 6.40
CA LYS A 71 -19.65 -6.57 5.74
C LYS A 71 -20.12 -5.34 4.94
N SER A 72 -19.43 -5.05 3.85
CA SER A 72 -19.72 -4.02 2.87
C SER A 72 -19.55 -4.57 1.47
N ARG A 73 -20.32 -4.02 0.52
CA ARG A 73 -20.18 -4.33 -0.91
C ARG A 73 -18.91 -3.73 -1.53
N PHE A 74 -18.34 -2.72 -0.88
CA PHE A 74 -17.22 -1.94 -1.40
C PHE A 74 -16.05 -2.06 -0.45
N CYS A 75 -15.17 -3.02 -0.74
CA CYS A 75 -14.00 -3.31 0.07
C CYS A 75 -12.76 -3.32 -0.83
N PHE A 76 -11.84 -2.39 -0.61
CA PHE A 76 -10.67 -2.20 -1.47
C PHE A 76 -9.37 -2.33 -0.67
N PRO A 77 -8.26 -2.74 -1.30
CA PRO A 77 -6.94 -2.64 -0.68
C PRO A 77 -6.62 -1.18 -0.32
N GLU A 78 -6.11 -0.95 0.89
CA GLU A 78 -5.71 0.39 1.36
C GLU A 78 -4.82 1.16 0.38
N PRO A 79 -3.80 0.59 -0.30
CA PRO A 79 -3.00 1.35 -1.25
C PRO A 79 -3.84 2.04 -2.35
N LEU A 80 -4.98 1.47 -2.75
CA LEU A 80 -5.78 2.07 -3.82
C LEU A 80 -6.47 3.38 -3.42
N ILE A 81 -6.57 3.70 -2.13
CA ILE A 81 -7.13 5.00 -1.69
C ILE A 81 -6.28 6.16 -2.20
N PHE A 82 -4.96 6.02 -2.22
CA PHE A 82 -4.06 7.13 -2.55
C PHE A 82 -4.01 7.42 -4.03
N GLN A 83 -4.32 6.43 -4.88
CA GLN A 83 -4.58 6.69 -6.29
C GLN A 83 -5.85 7.52 -6.47
N ALA A 84 -6.92 7.22 -5.72
CA ALA A 84 -8.14 8.03 -5.76
C ALA A 84 -7.91 9.47 -5.27
N LEU A 85 -7.08 9.67 -4.23
CA LEU A 85 -6.70 11.02 -3.77
C LEU A 85 -5.93 11.79 -4.84
N PHE A 86 -5.06 11.14 -5.61
CA PHE A 86 -4.40 11.75 -6.75
C PHE A 86 -5.39 12.10 -7.87
N ASP A 87 -6.29 11.16 -8.24
CA ASP A 87 -7.30 11.39 -9.27
C ASP A 87 -8.22 12.60 -8.91
N GLU A 88 -8.50 12.79 -7.62
CA GLU A 88 -9.25 13.93 -7.06
C GLU A 88 -8.39 15.19 -6.79
N ARG A 89 -7.11 15.19 -7.22
CA ARG A 89 -6.16 16.32 -7.11
C ARG A 89 -5.78 16.75 -5.69
N PHE A 90 -5.95 15.88 -4.70
CA PHE A 90 -5.43 16.11 -3.35
C PHE A 90 -3.91 15.88 -3.27
N ILE A 91 -3.36 15.12 -4.21
CA ILE A 91 -1.92 14.90 -4.38
C ILE A 91 -1.53 15.47 -5.74
N GLU A 92 -0.71 16.51 -5.75
CA GLU A 92 -0.31 17.17 -7.01
C GLU A 92 0.86 16.48 -7.71
N GLU A 93 1.78 15.88 -6.94
CA GLU A 93 2.95 15.20 -7.51
C GLU A 93 2.55 13.82 -8.03
N SER A 94 2.89 13.53 -9.30
CA SER A 94 2.49 12.30 -9.97
C SER A 94 3.27 11.06 -9.51
N ASP A 95 4.52 11.26 -9.10
CA ASP A 95 5.43 10.18 -8.70
C ASP A 95 5.72 10.32 -7.21
N TYR A 96 5.09 9.47 -6.41
CA TYR A 96 5.10 9.60 -4.96
C TYR A 96 5.15 8.26 -4.26
N CYS A 97 5.65 8.28 -3.03
CA CYS A 97 5.63 7.17 -2.10
C CYS A 97 4.76 7.55 -0.91
N VAL A 98 3.83 6.68 -0.55
CA VAL A 98 3.09 6.75 0.71
C VAL A 98 3.76 5.85 1.74
N LEU A 99 3.97 6.38 2.94
CA LEU A 99 4.61 5.69 4.06
C LEU A 99 3.68 5.64 5.26
N ASN A 100 3.27 4.43 5.61
CA ASN A 100 2.48 4.15 6.81
C ASN A 100 3.28 3.29 7.80
N LEU A 101 3.12 3.54 9.09
CA LEU A 101 3.68 2.72 10.15
C LEU A 101 2.54 1.97 10.87
N TYR A 102 2.62 0.64 10.88
CA TYR A 102 1.76 -0.20 11.71
C TYR A 102 2.61 -1.24 12.43
N ASP A 103 2.46 -1.36 13.75
CA ASP A 103 3.12 -2.37 14.57
C ASP A 103 4.63 -2.51 14.28
N GLN A 104 5.36 -1.39 14.31
CA GLN A 104 6.80 -1.31 14.00
C GLN A 104 7.18 -1.77 12.59
N THR A 105 6.23 -1.83 11.66
CA THR A 105 6.48 -2.17 10.26
C THR A 105 6.12 -0.98 9.38
N LEU A 106 7.07 -0.57 8.55
CA LEU A 106 6.84 0.44 7.54
C LEU A 106 6.26 -0.20 6.28
N TYR A 107 5.18 0.39 5.80
CA TYR A 107 4.45 0.03 4.61
C TYR A 107 4.63 1.13 3.58
N LEU A 108 5.31 0.82 2.49
CA LEU A 108 5.63 1.76 1.42
C LEU A 108 4.79 1.44 0.19
N TYR A 109 3.99 2.40 -0.27
CA TYR A 109 3.22 2.28 -1.50
C TYR A 109 3.79 3.24 -2.53
N PHE A 110 4.21 2.72 -3.67
CA PHE A 110 4.85 3.49 -4.72
C PHE A 110 3.88 3.76 -5.86
N TYR A 111 3.87 4.99 -6.34
CA TYR A 111 3.02 5.47 -7.42
C TYR A 111 3.87 6.18 -8.47
N GLN A 112 3.53 5.95 -9.73
CA GLN A 112 4.12 6.62 -10.89
C GLN A 112 2.97 7.07 -11.79
N GLU A 113 2.99 8.32 -12.23
CA GLU A 113 1.89 8.93 -12.97
C GLU A 113 0.53 8.76 -12.24
N GLY A 114 0.54 8.79 -10.91
CA GLY A 114 -0.63 8.59 -10.06
C GLY A 114 -1.10 7.14 -9.93
N LYS A 115 -0.49 6.19 -10.64
CA LYS A 115 -0.89 4.78 -10.61
C LYS A 115 -0.02 3.99 -9.64
N PHE A 116 -0.65 3.11 -8.87
CA PHE A 116 0.09 2.22 -7.97
C PHE A 116 0.98 1.26 -8.78
N ILE A 117 2.27 1.23 -8.45
CA ILE A 117 3.28 0.42 -9.14
C ILE A 117 3.98 -0.58 -8.21
N ASN A 118 4.01 -0.35 -6.90
CA ASN A 118 4.63 -1.31 -5.98
C ASN A 118 4.22 -1.14 -4.52
N PHE A 119 4.41 -2.21 -3.76
CA PHE A 119 4.25 -2.22 -2.32
C PHE A 119 5.41 -2.98 -1.66
N LYS A 120 6.08 -2.32 -0.72
CA LYS A 120 7.14 -2.90 0.10
C LYS A 120 6.78 -2.82 1.58
N LYS A 121 7.22 -3.83 2.34
CA LYS A 121 7.13 -3.89 3.80
C LYS A 121 8.54 -3.95 4.37
N ILE A 122 8.82 -3.16 5.39
CA ILE A 122 10.11 -3.15 6.10
C ILE A 122 9.82 -3.26 7.59
N GLU A 123 10.14 -4.41 8.17
CA GLU A 123 9.85 -4.75 9.57
C GLU A 123 10.90 -4.18 10.53
N ASN A 124 10.59 -4.23 11.84
CA ASN A 124 11.50 -3.87 12.93
C ASN A 124 11.92 -2.39 12.95
N PHE A 125 11.03 -1.48 12.56
CA PHE A 125 11.23 -0.04 12.70
C PHE A 125 11.44 0.34 14.16
N ASN A 126 12.60 0.91 14.46
CA ASN A 126 12.96 1.39 15.78
C ASN A 126 13.10 2.92 15.78
N PRO A 127 12.15 3.66 16.37
CA PRO A 127 12.22 5.11 16.48
C PRO A 127 13.47 5.62 17.22
N SER A 128 14.05 4.80 18.09
CA SER A 128 15.24 5.18 18.88
C SER A 128 16.53 5.20 18.03
N ASN A 129 16.52 4.57 16.85
CA ASN A 129 17.69 4.52 15.97
C ASN A 129 17.29 4.52 14.48
N MET A 130 16.46 5.50 14.11
CA MET A 130 15.92 5.64 12.76
C MET A 130 17.02 5.76 11.70
N ASP A 131 18.10 6.52 12.00
CA ASP A 131 19.17 6.76 11.04
C ASP A 131 19.84 5.46 10.59
N LEU A 132 20.18 4.61 11.55
CA LEU A 132 20.75 3.30 11.27
C LEU A 132 19.75 2.42 10.52
N PHE A 133 18.50 2.41 10.96
CA PHE A 133 17.43 1.63 10.34
C PHE A 133 17.24 1.98 8.86
N PHE A 134 17.11 3.27 8.52
CA PHE A 134 16.90 3.71 7.15
C PHE A 134 18.13 3.47 6.27
N LYS A 135 19.33 3.63 6.83
CA LYS A 135 20.58 3.33 6.11
C LYS A 135 20.72 1.84 5.80
N GLN A 136 20.46 0.95 6.77
CA GLN A 136 20.54 -0.50 6.58
C GLN A 136 19.54 -0.99 5.55
N ASN A 137 18.34 -0.42 5.54
CA ASN A 137 17.29 -0.75 4.59
C ASN A 137 17.40 0.00 3.25
N ARG A 138 18.46 0.81 3.05
CA ARG A 138 18.73 1.57 1.82
C ARG A 138 17.51 2.36 1.35
N PHE A 139 16.86 3.02 2.29
CA PHE A 139 15.54 3.62 2.07
C PHE A 139 15.57 4.71 1.00
N ILE A 140 16.62 5.53 0.98
CA ILE A 140 16.83 6.56 -0.05
C ILE A 140 17.00 5.93 -1.43
N GLU A 141 17.81 4.89 -1.54
CA GLU A 141 18.02 4.20 -2.80
C GLU A 141 16.73 3.53 -3.28
N LEU A 142 15.90 3.04 -2.35
CA LEU A 142 14.58 2.51 -2.65
C LEU A 142 13.65 3.58 -3.22
N LEU A 143 13.59 4.77 -2.59
CA LEU A 143 12.80 5.90 -3.10
C LEU A 143 13.29 6.35 -4.49
N LYS A 144 14.61 6.39 -4.71
CA LYS A 144 15.22 6.73 -6.00
C LYS A 144 14.93 5.67 -7.08
N HIS A 145 14.98 4.39 -6.71
CA HIS A 145 14.71 3.29 -7.63
C HIS A 145 13.28 3.36 -8.21
N TYR A 146 12.31 3.77 -7.40
CA TYR A 146 10.93 3.99 -7.82
C TYR A 146 10.63 5.46 -8.19
N GLU A 147 11.67 6.25 -8.45
CA GLU A 147 11.57 7.64 -8.95
C GLU A 147 10.64 8.54 -8.12
N SER A 148 10.49 8.27 -6.83
CA SER A 148 9.58 9.02 -5.97
C SER A 148 10.07 10.44 -5.78
N LYS A 149 9.22 11.42 -6.10
CA LYS A 149 9.50 12.86 -5.94
C LYS A 149 8.91 13.42 -4.66
N LEU A 150 7.87 12.78 -4.14
CA LEU A 150 7.18 13.13 -2.91
C LEU A 150 7.07 11.92 -1.97
N LEU A 151 7.41 12.11 -0.71
CA LEU A 151 7.12 11.18 0.38
C LEU A 151 5.95 11.70 1.20
N LEU A 152 4.81 11.02 1.07
CA LEU A 152 3.62 11.22 1.89
C LEU A 152 3.74 10.33 3.13
N TYR A 153 3.62 10.89 4.32
CA TYR A 153 3.71 10.12 5.58
C TYR A 153 2.55 10.46 6.50
N GLN A 154 2.12 9.51 7.33
CA GLN A 154 1.09 9.73 8.35
C GLN A 154 1.70 9.52 9.74
N ASP A 155 1.43 10.45 10.66
CA ASP A 155 1.79 10.35 12.09
C ASP A 155 3.27 9.99 12.37
N LEU A 156 4.16 10.47 11.50
CA LEU A 156 5.59 10.17 11.49
C LEU A 156 6.43 11.44 11.25
N ASP A 157 6.12 12.53 11.94
CA ASP A 157 6.75 13.85 11.69
C ASP A 157 8.28 13.82 11.77
N THR A 158 8.84 12.92 12.60
CA THR A 158 10.29 12.74 12.72
C THR A 158 10.96 12.29 11.42
N ILE A 159 10.23 11.61 10.52
CA ILE A 159 10.71 11.18 9.20
C ILE A 159 11.01 12.39 8.31
N LYS A 160 10.24 13.48 8.42
CA LYS A 160 10.48 14.70 7.65
C LYS A 160 11.91 15.22 7.84
N HIS A 161 12.42 15.20 9.08
CA HIS A 161 13.78 15.65 9.38
C HIS A 161 14.86 14.83 8.68
N TYR A 162 14.62 13.53 8.49
CA TYR A 162 15.58 12.64 7.85
C TYR A 162 15.59 12.78 6.32
N PHE A 163 14.41 12.94 5.72
CA PHE A 163 14.25 12.83 4.26
C PHE A 163 14.12 14.18 3.53
N SER A 164 13.72 15.26 4.20
CA SER A 164 13.38 16.55 3.54
C SER A 164 14.52 17.20 2.75
N SER A 165 15.78 16.85 3.03
CA SER A 165 16.93 17.31 2.24
C SER A 165 17.12 16.57 0.92
N GLN A 166 16.46 15.42 0.74
CA GLN A 166 16.64 14.51 -0.40
C GLN A 166 15.37 14.34 -1.24
N ILE A 167 14.19 14.48 -0.62
CA ILE A 167 12.89 14.33 -1.26
C ILE A 167 11.89 15.26 -0.59
N LYS A 168 10.90 15.76 -1.34
CA LYS A 168 9.78 16.53 -0.78
C LYS A 168 9.02 15.63 0.20
N CYS A 169 8.68 16.13 1.39
CA CYS A 169 7.89 15.39 2.37
C CYS A 169 6.64 16.19 2.73
N LEU A 170 5.49 15.51 2.78
CA LEU A 170 4.21 16.11 3.16
C LEU A 170 3.46 15.17 4.10
N ASN A 171 2.87 15.72 5.16
CA ASN A 171 2.08 14.92 6.09
C ASN A 171 0.69 14.68 5.47
N LEU A 172 0.26 13.43 5.41
CA LEU A 172 -1.05 13.04 4.87
C LEU A 172 -2.21 13.64 5.67
N ASN A 173 -2.03 13.90 6.96
CA ASN A 173 -3.04 14.56 7.78
C ASN A 173 -3.29 16.03 7.37
N ASP A 174 -2.39 16.63 6.58
CA ASP A 174 -2.60 17.97 6.02
C ASP A 174 -3.47 17.93 4.75
N ILE A 175 -3.70 16.73 4.21
CA ILE A 175 -4.42 16.47 2.95
C ILE A 175 -5.81 15.86 3.21
N LEU A 176 -5.93 15.05 4.26
CA LEU A 176 -7.13 14.29 4.67
C LEU A 176 -7.94 15.00 5.76
#